data_AF-D5SLF1-F1
#
_entry.id   AF-D5SLF1-F1
#
_cell.length_a   1.000
_cell.length_b   1.000
_cell.length_c   1.000
_cell.angle_alpha   90.00
_cell.angle_beta   90.00
_cell.angle_gamma   90.00
#
_symmetry.space_group_name_H-M   'P 1'
#
loop_
_entity.id
_entity.type
_entity.pdbx_description
1 polymer ?
#
loop_
_entity_poly.entity_id
_entity_poly.type
_entity_poly.pdbx_seq_one_letter_code
_entity_poly.pdbx_strand_id
1 'polypeptide(L)'
;MAPSPAAAAQAPQATAGSHCVADLDTQKTTCYDTFRESVAAATGGRITDAAQERAARDKDFVAKLNTRTDTRTSRAASNTHVVGVFYWEGNYTGHTWIARAGRPCLNDGSWDHRWRDLGGWNDAISSLQLAGNCYVRAWEHSDYGGATQYYTSDTAWVGDAMNDRISSLQFQ
;
A
#
# COMPACT_ATOMS: atom_id res chain seq x y z
N MET A 1 -6.43 -43.33 17.56
CA MET A 1 -5.87 -42.01 17.18
C MET A 1 -6.60 -41.56 15.94
N ALA A 2 -7.53 -40.61 16.08
CA ALA A 2 -8.20 -39.98 14.96
C ALA A 2 -7.27 -38.92 14.35
N PRO A 3 -7.21 -38.77 13.01
CA PRO A 3 -6.51 -37.65 12.40
C PRO A 3 -7.29 -36.35 12.62
N SER A 4 -6.62 -35.32 13.13
CA SER A 4 -7.17 -33.96 13.24
C SER A 4 -7.43 -33.38 11.84
N PRO A 5 -8.62 -32.81 11.58
CA PRO A 5 -8.83 -31.96 10.42
C PRO A 5 -8.56 -30.51 10.84
N ALA A 6 -7.43 -29.93 10.42
CA ALA A 6 -7.27 -28.48 10.45
C ALA A 6 -7.46 -27.96 9.02
N ALA A 7 -8.44 -27.08 8.91
CA ALA A 7 -9.15 -26.65 7.73
C ALA A 7 -8.29 -26.08 6.60
N ALA A 8 -8.84 -26.25 5.41
CA ALA A 8 -8.33 -25.83 4.12
C ALA A 8 -8.06 -24.32 4.02
N ALA A 9 -7.06 -23.99 3.19
CA ALA A 9 -6.86 -22.69 2.57
C ALA A 9 -8.17 -22.12 2.03
N GLN A 10 -8.48 -20.89 2.42
CA GLN A 10 -9.53 -20.08 1.80
C GLN A 10 -9.02 -18.63 1.67
N ALA A 11 -8.21 -18.39 0.65
CA ALA A 11 -8.32 -17.16 -0.14
C ALA A 11 -9.17 -17.52 -1.38
N PRO A 12 -9.90 -16.61 -2.06
CA PRO A 12 -9.96 -15.15 -1.92
C PRO A 12 -11.40 -14.59 -1.94
N GLN A 13 -11.64 -13.33 -1.54
CA GLN A 13 -12.72 -12.52 -2.14
C GLN A 13 -12.35 -11.02 -2.18
N ALA A 14 -11.66 -10.60 -3.24
CA ALA A 14 -11.84 -9.24 -3.76
C ALA A 14 -12.71 -9.31 -5.02
N THR A 15 -14.01 -9.17 -4.83
CA THR A 15 -14.95 -8.91 -5.91
C THR A 15 -15.00 -7.42 -6.18
N ALA A 16 -14.67 -7.02 -7.42
CA ALA A 16 -14.72 -5.67 -7.99
C ALA A 16 -13.93 -4.60 -7.21
N GLY A 17 -12.68 -4.36 -7.63
CA GLY A 17 -11.78 -3.36 -7.02
C GLY A 17 -10.40 -3.91 -6.70
N SER A 18 -9.77 -4.56 -7.67
CA SER A 18 -8.43 -5.17 -7.59
C SER A 18 -7.32 -4.20 -7.19
N HIS A 19 -7.54 -2.89 -7.38
CA HIS A 19 -6.56 -1.86 -7.12
C HIS A 19 -7.18 -0.71 -6.33
N CYS A 20 -6.80 -0.55 -5.08
CA CYS A 20 -7.38 0.44 -4.18
C CYS A 20 -6.40 1.58 -3.88
N VAL A 21 -6.95 2.77 -3.66
CA VAL A 21 -6.23 3.95 -3.17
C VAL A 21 -6.81 4.32 -1.83
N ALA A 22 -5.97 4.34 -0.81
CA ALA A 22 -6.30 4.81 0.53
C ALA A 22 -5.77 6.22 0.73
N ASP A 23 -6.67 7.13 1.06
CA ASP A 23 -6.37 8.50 1.42
C ASP A 23 -6.25 8.60 2.94
N LEU A 24 -5.01 8.69 3.43
CA LEU A 24 -4.69 8.63 4.85
C LEU A 24 -5.15 9.88 5.63
N ASP A 25 -5.44 10.99 4.94
CA ASP A 25 -5.97 12.20 5.58
C ASP A 25 -7.47 12.07 5.82
N THR A 26 -8.21 11.52 4.85
CA THR A 26 -9.68 11.41 4.90
C THR A 26 -10.17 10.05 5.41
N GLN A 27 -9.28 9.08 5.60
CA GLN A 27 -9.58 7.69 5.97
C GLN A 27 -10.57 7.01 5.02
N LYS A 28 -10.46 7.32 3.73
CA LYS A 28 -11.31 6.75 2.67
C LYS A 28 -10.51 5.89 1.72
N THR A 29 -11.11 4.77 1.34
CA THR A 29 -10.58 3.89 0.29
C THR A 29 -11.47 3.98 -0.94
N THR A 30 -10.85 4.13 -2.11
CA THR A 30 -11.52 4.05 -3.41
C THR A 30 -10.82 2.98 -4.24
N CYS A 31 -11.57 2.02 -4.77
CA CYS A 31 -11.02 0.96 -5.60
C CYS A 31 -11.38 1.13 -7.07
N TYR A 32 -10.49 0.62 -7.91
CA TYR A 32 -10.47 0.77 -9.37
C TYR A 32 -10.28 -0.61 -10.01
N ASP A 33 -10.67 -0.71 -11.26
CA ASP A 33 -10.58 -1.95 -12.03
C ASP A 33 -9.13 -2.25 -12.44
N THR A 34 -8.33 -1.20 -12.67
CA THR A 34 -6.96 -1.35 -13.17
C THR A 34 -5.91 -0.66 -12.31
N PHE A 35 -4.69 -1.21 -12.32
CA PHE A 35 -3.52 -0.61 -11.67
C PHE A 35 -3.29 0.82 -12.14
N ARG A 36 -3.40 1.06 -13.45
CA ARG A 36 -3.20 2.38 -14.06
C ARG A 36 -4.16 3.43 -13.50
N GLU A 37 -5.44 3.11 -13.38
CA GLU A 37 -6.44 4.01 -12.82
C GLU A 37 -6.14 4.33 -11.36
N SER A 38 -5.76 3.31 -10.57
CA SER A 38 -5.38 3.52 -9.17
C SER A 38 -4.15 4.44 -9.03
N VAL A 39 -3.14 4.29 -9.89
CA VAL A 39 -1.95 5.16 -9.89
C VAL A 39 -2.31 6.59 -10.32
N ALA A 40 -3.15 6.74 -11.34
CA ALA A 40 -3.64 8.06 -11.76
C ALA A 40 -4.39 8.75 -10.62
N ALA A 41 -5.28 8.04 -9.92
CA ALA A 41 -5.98 8.58 -8.78
C ALA A 41 -5.05 8.92 -7.59
N ALA A 42 -4.11 8.03 -7.28
CA ALA A 42 -3.17 8.19 -6.17
C ALA A 42 -2.25 9.40 -6.36
N THR A 43 -1.86 9.67 -7.61
CA THR A 43 -0.97 10.78 -7.98
C THR A 43 -1.70 12.07 -8.35
N GLY A 44 -3.03 12.11 -8.23
CA GLY A 44 -3.83 13.28 -8.62
C GLY A 44 -3.79 13.56 -10.12
N GLY A 45 -3.63 12.52 -10.95
CA GLY A 45 -3.60 12.58 -12.40
C GLY A 45 -2.22 12.87 -12.99
N ARG A 46 -1.17 12.99 -12.17
CA ARG A 46 0.21 13.25 -12.66
C ARG A 46 0.77 12.09 -13.47
N ILE A 47 0.37 10.86 -13.16
CA ILE A 47 0.86 9.66 -13.85
C ILE A 47 -0.33 8.85 -14.34
N THR A 48 -0.47 8.73 -15.65
CA THR A 48 -1.62 8.10 -16.30
C THR A 48 -1.27 6.87 -17.14
N ASP A 49 0.01 6.56 -17.30
CA ASP A 49 0.54 5.48 -18.14
C ASP A 49 1.30 4.39 -17.33
N ALA A 50 1.05 4.31 -16.03
CA ALA A 50 1.69 3.32 -15.17
C ALA A 50 1.30 1.88 -15.54
N ALA A 51 2.31 1.00 -15.46
CA ALA A 51 2.18 -0.44 -15.68
C ALA A 51 2.82 -1.19 -14.50
N GLN A 52 2.12 -2.21 -14.00
CA GLN A 52 2.55 -2.92 -12.79
C GLN A 52 3.79 -3.78 -13.03
N GLU A 53 3.98 -4.32 -14.24
CA GLU A 53 5.18 -5.09 -14.58
C GLU A 53 6.45 -4.24 -14.46
N ARG A 54 6.32 -2.92 -14.61
CA ARG A 54 7.39 -1.97 -14.37
C ARG A 54 7.60 -1.74 -12.88
N ALA A 55 6.55 -1.68 -12.06
CA ALA A 55 6.67 -1.56 -10.61
C ALA A 55 7.51 -2.71 -10.00
N ALA A 56 7.30 -3.94 -10.47
CA ALA A 56 8.05 -5.10 -10.00
C ALA A 56 9.52 -5.14 -10.44
N ARG A 57 9.91 -4.39 -11.48
CA ARG A 57 11.26 -4.41 -12.08
C ARG A 57 12.05 -3.12 -11.82
N ASP A 58 11.35 -2.03 -11.57
CA ASP A 58 11.89 -0.69 -11.39
C ASP A 58 11.85 -0.35 -9.89
N LYS A 59 12.99 -0.52 -9.23
CA LYS A 59 13.18 -0.19 -7.80
C LYS A 59 12.86 1.26 -7.45
N ASP A 60 12.82 2.15 -8.44
CA ASP A 60 12.50 3.57 -8.23
C ASP A 60 11.06 3.89 -8.63
N PHE A 61 10.23 2.89 -8.96
CA PHE A 61 8.87 3.10 -9.45
C PHE A 61 8.04 3.97 -8.50
N VAL A 62 7.95 3.60 -7.22
CA VAL A 62 7.13 4.35 -6.26
C VAL A 62 7.74 5.71 -5.94
N ALA A 63 9.07 5.82 -5.91
CA ALA A 63 9.74 7.12 -5.79
C ALA A 63 9.36 8.06 -6.96
N LYS A 64 9.32 7.53 -8.19
CA LYS A 64 8.88 8.25 -9.39
C LYS A 64 7.42 8.69 -9.30
N LEU A 65 6.55 7.96 -8.59
CA LEU A 65 5.16 8.38 -8.36
C LEU A 65 5.03 9.74 -7.67
N ASN A 66 6.02 10.09 -6.84
CA ASN A 66 6.07 11.38 -6.15
C ASN A 66 6.80 12.48 -6.91
N THR A 67 7.53 12.13 -7.96
CA THR A 67 8.20 13.12 -8.80
C THR A 67 7.19 13.85 -9.68
N ARG A 68 7.34 15.17 -9.82
CA ARG A 68 6.50 15.98 -10.70
C ARG A 68 6.88 15.69 -12.16
N THR A 69 5.91 15.22 -12.94
CA THR A 69 5.89 15.33 -14.40
C THR A 69 4.51 15.92 -14.67
N ASP A 70 4.32 17.18 -15.06
CA ASP A 70 4.97 17.94 -16.12
C ASP A 70 4.83 19.46 -15.87
N THR A 71 5.68 20.27 -16.49
CA THR A 71 5.92 21.69 -16.20
C THR A 71 4.90 22.68 -16.80
N ARG A 72 3.71 22.27 -17.29
CA ARG A 72 2.90 23.23 -18.07
C ARG A 72 1.40 23.43 -17.80
N THR A 73 0.69 22.61 -17.02
CA THR A 73 -0.77 22.89 -16.84
C THR A 73 -1.38 22.18 -15.64
N SER A 74 -1.11 22.64 -14.42
CA SER A 74 -1.96 22.27 -13.27
C SER A 74 -1.91 23.30 -12.15
N ARG A 75 -2.66 24.41 -12.31
CA ARG A 75 -3.19 25.13 -11.15
C ARG A 75 -4.15 24.15 -10.47
N ALA A 76 -3.76 23.62 -9.32
CA ALA A 76 -4.34 22.46 -8.61
C ALA A 76 -3.78 21.07 -8.99
N ALA A 77 -2.45 20.91 -9.08
CA ALA A 77 -1.87 19.63 -8.68
C ALA A 77 -2.19 19.43 -7.20
N SER A 78 -3.14 18.54 -6.91
CA SER A 78 -3.44 18.11 -5.55
C SER A 78 -2.13 17.70 -4.88
N ASN A 79 -1.88 18.21 -3.66
CA ASN A 79 -0.64 18.01 -2.89
C ASN A 79 -0.56 16.56 -2.36
N THR A 80 -0.83 15.58 -3.23
CA THR A 80 -0.96 14.17 -2.92
C THR A 80 0.40 13.51 -3.12
N HIS A 81 0.84 12.82 -2.08
CA HIS A 81 2.09 12.10 -2.00
C HIS A 81 1.76 10.63 -1.77
N VAL A 82 2.25 9.76 -2.64
CA VAL A 82 2.22 8.32 -2.41
C VAL A 82 3.23 8.00 -1.32
N VAL A 83 2.76 7.42 -0.23
CA VAL A 83 3.61 7.06 0.92
C VAL A 83 3.99 5.58 0.91
N GLY A 84 3.24 4.76 0.20
CA GLY A 84 3.58 3.35 -0.03
C GLY A 84 2.63 2.67 -1.01
N VAL A 85 3.10 1.59 -1.62
CA VAL A 85 2.29 0.67 -2.42
C VAL A 85 2.43 -0.71 -1.82
N PHE A 86 1.29 -1.34 -1.54
CA PHE A 86 1.19 -2.64 -0.92
C PHE A 86 0.56 -3.60 -1.92
N TYR A 87 1.02 -4.84 -1.90
CA TYR A 87 0.70 -5.83 -2.90
C TYR A 87 0.18 -7.07 -2.21
N TRP A 88 -0.85 -7.65 -2.83
CA TRP A 88 -1.41 -8.88 -2.32
C TRP A 88 -0.41 -10.02 -2.43
N GLU A 89 0.37 -10.06 -3.51
CA GLU A 89 1.33 -11.13 -3.74
C GLU A 89 2.76 -10.69 -3.42
N GLY A 90 3.65 -11.67 -3.32
CA GLY A 90 5.09 -11.42 -3.26
C GLY A 90 5.63 -10.74 -4.53
N ASN A 91 6.83 -10.19 -4.42
CA ASN A 91 7.56 -9.57 -5.54
C ASN A 91 6.80 -8.45 -6.28
N TYR A 92 5.97 -7.70 -5.56
CA TYR A 92 5.27 -6.52 -6.07
C TYR A 92 4.23 -6.83 -7.16
N THR A 93 3.53 -7.97 -7.01
CA THR A 93 2.56 -8.46 -7.99
C THR A 93 1.14 -8.56 -7.43
N GLY A 94 0.18 -8.90 -8.29
CA GLY A 94 -1.22 -9.08 -7.90
C GLY A 94 -1.97 -7.77 -7.69
N HIS A 95 -2.98 -7.80 -6.83
CA HIS A 95 -3.78 -6.65 -6.45
C HIS A 95 -2.92 -5.59 -5.75
N THR A 96 -3.34 -4.32 -5.77
CA THR A 96 -2.56 -3.23 -5.16
C THR A 96 -3.37 -2.35 -4.24
N TRP A 97 -2.78 -1.93 -3.13
CA TRP A 97 -3.31 -0.92 -2.24
C TRP A 97 -2.30 0.22 -2.13
N ILE A 98 -2.66 1.38 -2.66
CA ILE A 98 -1.79 2.56 -2.72
C ILE A 98 -2.18 3.52 -1.61
N ALA A 99 -1.26 3.73 -0.66
CA ALA A 99 -1.43 4.74 0.37
C ALA A 99 -0.98 6.11 -0.14
N ARG A 100 -1.84 7.11 0.00
CA ARG A 100 -1.52 8.51 -0.29
C ARG A 100 -1.87 9.44 0.86
N ALA A 101 -1.17 10.56 0.96
CA ALA A 101 -1.45 11.61 1.92
C ALA A 101 -1.12 13.00 1.36
N GLY A 102 -1.57 14.05 2.05
CA GLY A 102 -1.36 15.46 1.70
C GLY A 102 0.08 15.94 1.89
N ARG A 103 0.95 15.12 2.48
CA ARG A 103 2.37 15.40 2.72
C ARG A 103 3.20 14.11 2.84
N PRO A 104 4.52 14.15 2.55
CA PRO A 104 5.45 13.08 2.91
C PRO A 104 5.59 12.95 4.43
N CYS A 105 6.20 11.86 4.89
CA CYS A 105 6.56 11.69 6.30
C CYS A 105 7.77 12.56 6.67
N LEU A 106 7.81 12.96 7.93
CA LEU A 106 8.80 13.88 8.49
C LEU A 106 10.03 13.16 9.03
N ASN A 107 9.93 11.86 9.37
CA ASN A 107 11.02 11.09 9.99
C ASN A 107 11.60 11.74 11.25
N ASP A 108 10.75 12.37 12.06
CA ASP A 108 11.13 13.05 13.31
C ASP A 108 10.88 12.21 14.58
N GLY A 109 10.53 10.94 14.41
CA GLY A 109 10.17 10.03 15.50
C GLY A 109 8.68 10.03 15.84
N SER A 110 7.87 10.88 15.21
CA SER A 110 6.40 10.85 15.33
C SER A 110 5.76 9.90 14.29
N TRP A 111 4.48 9.57 14.48
CA TRP A 111 3.68 8.86 13.48
C TRP A 111 2.91 9.87 12.66
N ASP A 112 3.33 10.09 11.41
CA ASP A 112 2.76 11.09 10.51
C ASP A 112 1.39 10.72 9.97
N HIS A 113 1.21 9.44 9.61
CA HIS A 113 -0.02 8.91 9.04
C HIS A 113 -0.37 7.55 9.63
N ARG A 114 -1.65 7.19 9.60
CA ARG A 114 -2.16 6.01 10.29
C ARG A 114 -3.37 5.40 9.58
N TRP A 115 -3.39 4.08 9.49
CA TRP A 115 -4.51 3.32 8.95
C TRP A 115 -4.89 2.21 9.91
N ARG A 116 -6.02 2.36 10.60
CA ARG A 116 -6.40 1.51 11.74
C ARG A 116 -7.00 0.16 11.36
N ASP A 117 -7.51 0.04 10.14
CA ASP A 117 -8.23 -1.15 9.69
C ASP A 117 -8.17 -1.23 8.16
N LEU A 118 -7.50 -2.27 7.64
CA LEU A 118 -7.38 -2.52 6.21
C LEU A 118 -8.68 -3.03 5.56
N GLY A 119 -9.68 -3.42 6.34
CA GLY A 119 -11.00 -3.83 5.84
C GLY A 119 -10.89 -4.96 4.83
N GLY A 120 -11.31 -4.72 3.57
CA GLY A 120 -11.20 -5.72 2.50
C GLY A 120 -9.77 -6.12 2.12
N TRP A 121 -8.76 -5.43 2.66
CA TRP A 121 -7.33 -5.74 2.53
C TRP A 121 -6.71 -6.35 3.78
N ASN A 122 -7.53 -6.64 4.80
CA ASN A 122 -7.09 -7.35 5.99
C ASN A 122 -6.49 -8.70 5.60
N ASP A 123 -5.32 -9.02 6.16
CA ASP A 123 -4.66 -10.31 5.97
C ASP A 123 -4.34 -10.65 4.50
N ALA A 124 -4.09 -9.61 3.67
CA ALA A 124 -3.83 -9.80 2.24
C ALA A 124 -2.41 -9.39 1.81
N ILE A 125 -1.66 -8.62 2.60
CA ILE A 125 -0.42 -7.99 2.14
C ILE A 125 0.77 -8.97 2.22
N SER A 126 1.43 -9.22 1.09
CA SER A 126 2.64 -10.06 0.99
C SER A 126 3.91 -9.29 0.58
N SER A 127 3.79 -8.12 -0.06
CA SER A 127 4.94 -7.28 -0.38
C SER A 127 4.60 -5.79 -0.40
N LEU A 128 5.63 -4.93 -0.28
CA LEU A 128 5.45 -3.49 -0.19
C LEU A 128 6.62 -2.72 -0.78
N GLN A 129 6.33 -1.52 -1.28
CA GLN A 129 7.30 -0.52 -1.70
C GLN A 129 7.02 0.80 -1.01
N LEU A 130 8.07 1.45 -0.51
CA LEU A 130 7.96 2.64 0.33
C LEU A 130 8.32 3.90 -0.44
N ALA A 131 7.66 5.01 -0.14
CA ALA A 131 7.98 6.30 -0.73
C ALA A 131 7.55 7.46 0.17
N GLY A 132 7.65 8.69 -0.33
CA GLY A 132 7.22 9.88 0.41
C GLY A 132 8.00 10.06 1.72
N ASN A 133 9.27 9.62 1.76
CA ASN A 133 10.10 9.63 2.96
C ASN A 133 9.49 8.84 4.13
N CYS A 134 8.62 7.85 3.87
CA CYS A 134 7.92 7.11 4.92
C CYS A 134 8.52 5.73 5.18
N TYR A 135 8.66 5.39 6.45
CA TYR A 135 8.79 4.03 6.97
C TYR A 135 7.45 3.51 7.46
N VAL A 136 7.27 2.20 7.45
CA VAL A 136 6.00 1.56 7.79
C VAL A 136 6.15 0.61 8.95
N ARG A 137 5.32 0.80 9.96
CA ARG A 137 5.05 -0.22 10.97
C ARG A 137 3.76 -0.95 10.62
N ALA A 138 3.88 -2.24 10.33
CA ALA A 138 2.74 -3.11 10.15
C ALA A 138 2.36 -3.80 11.46
N TRP A 139 1.07 -4.04 11.62
CA TRP A 139 0.48 -4.64 12.81
C TRP A 139 -0.45 -5.78 12.42
N GLU A 140 -0.39 -6.85 13.22
CA GLU A 140 -1.15 -8.07 13.01
C GLU A 140 -2.67 -7.88 13.22
N HIS A 141 -3.05 -6.90 14.04
CA HIS A 141 -4.46 -6.64 14.34
C HIS A 141 -4.83 -5.19 14.03
N SER A 142 -6.13 -4.95 13.94
CA SER A 142 -6.68 -3.60 13.82
C SER A 142 -6.28 -2.75 15.04
N ASP A 143 -6.37 -1.44 14.87
CA ASP A 143 -6.07 -0.46 15.91
C ASP A 143 -4.65 -0.62 16.52
N TYR A 144 -3.70 -1.08 15.71
CA TYR A 144 -2.28 -1.24 16.06
C TYR A 144 -2.03 -2.27 17.17
N GLY A 145 -2.79 -3.37 17.14
CA GLY A 145 -2.64 -4.50 18.06
C GLY A 145 -1.79 -5.65 17.51
N GLY A 146 -1.50 -6.62 18.38
CA GLY A 146 -0.85 -7.89 18.00
C GLY A 146 0.64 -7.77 17.73
N ALA A 147 1.19 -8.73 16.98
CA ALA A 147 2.58 -8.67 16.54
C ALA A 147 2.83 -7.47 15.61
N THR A 148 4.09 -7.03 15.54
CA THR A 148 4.48 -5.87 14.72
C THR A 148 5.82 -6.09 14.04
N GLN A 149 5.96 -5.48 12.86
CA GLN A 149 7.18 -5.48 12.08
C GLN A 149 7.37 -4.10 11.44
N TYR A 150 8.61 -3.65 11.42
CA TYR A 150 8.97 -2.34 10.91
C TYR A 150 9.74 -2.49 9.60
N TYR A 151 9.28 -1.81 8.56
CA TYR A 151 9.84 -1.83 7.23
C TYR A 151 10.40 -0.44 6.89
N THR A 152 11.68 -0.40 6.55
CA THR A 152 12.41 0.82 6.21
C THR A 152 12.84 0.87 4.74
N SER A 153 12.52 -0.17 3.98
CA SER A 153 12.80 -0.26 2.55
C SER A 153 11.75 -1.10 1.82
N ASP A 154 11.76 -1.01 0.49
CA ASP A 154 11.05 -1.94 -0.38
C ASP A 154 11.32 -3.39 0.05
N THR A 155 10.25 -4.17 0.13
CA THR A 155 10.25 -5.49 0.72
C THR A 155 9.42 -6.42 -0.17
N ALA A 156 10.10 -7.26 -0.95
CA ALA A 156 9.48 -8.20 -1.89
C ALA A 156 8.74 -9.35 -1.20
N TRP A 157 9.01 -9.58 0.09
CA TRP A 157 8.31 -10.54 0.94
C TRP A 157 8.29 -10.01 2.37
N VAL A 158 7.10 -9.79 2.92
CA VAL A 158 6.93 -9.26 4.29
C VAL A 158 7.44 -10.23 5.38
N GLY A 159 7.68 -11.49 5.02
CA GLY A 159 8.14 -12.53 5.94
C GLY A 159 6.99 -13.34 6.52
N ASP A 160 7.27 -14.58 6.90
CA ASP A 160 6.25 -15.55 7.36
C ASP A 160 5.50 -15.09 8.61
N ALA A 161 6.13 -14.23 9.41
CA ALA A 161 5.51 -13.65 10.60
C ALA A 161 4.37 -12.68 10.26
N MET A 162 4.41 -12.05 9.08
CA MET A 162 3.50 -10.96 8.70
C MET A 162 2.69 -11.23 7.44
N ASN A 163 3.12 -12.17 6.61
CA ASN A 163 2.38 -12.52 5.41
C ASN A 163 0.96 -12.96 5.76
N ASP A 164 -0.03 -12.40 5.05
CA ASP A 164 -1.46 -12.67 5.26
C ASP A 164 -1.93 -12.45 6.70
N ARG A 165 -1.32 -11.48 7.40
CA ARG A 165 -1.65 -11.16 8.80
C ARG A 165 -1.75 -9.66 9.09
N ILE A 166 -1.43 -8.80 8.12
CA ILE A 166 -1.38 -7.36 8.36
C ILE A 166 -2.80 -6.80 8.33
N SER A 167 -3.19 -6.10 9.39
CA SER A 167 -4.52 -5.50 9.56
C SER A 167 -4.49 -3.98 9.74
N SER A 168 -3.38 -3.42 10.21
CA SER A 168 -3.23 -1.96 10.39
C SER A 168 -1.80 -1.47 10.17
N LEU A 169 -1.66 -0.19 9.82
CA LEU A 169 -0.41 0.42 9.37
C LEU A 169 -0.19 1.78 10.04
N GLN A 170 1.06 2.07 10.42
CA GLN A 170 1.50 3.41 10.83
C GLN A 170 2.70 3.83 9.99
N PHE A 171 2.73 5.11 9.62
CA PHE A 171 3.77 5.69 8.77
C PHE A 171 4.53 6.77 9.55
N GLN A 172 5.85 6.78 9.40
CA GLN A 172 6.80 7.66 10.09
C GLN A 172 7.83 8.21 9.12
#